data_AF-A0A391P2H2-F1
#
_entry.id   AF-A0A391P2H2-F1
#
_cell.length_a   1.000
_cell.length_b   1.000
_cell.length_c   1.000
_cell.angle_alpha   90.00
_cell.angle_beta   90.00
_cell.angle_gamma   90.00
#
_symmetry.space_group_name_H-M   'P 1'
#
loop_
_entity.id
_entity.type
_entity.pdbx_description
1 polymer ?
#
loop_
_entity_poly.entity_id
_entity_poly.type
_entity_poly.pdbx_seq_one_letter_code
_entity_poly.pdbx_strand_id
1 'polypeptide(L)' 'MMADKKERRLFVLSEYEEEEQYLRDMARKGYLLEKVTLPGVYHFRKAEPVDMVYRLDFPDYVKNMMPKK' A
#
# COMPACT_ATOMS: atom_id res chain seq x y z
N MET A 1 -22.21 -12.71 0.97
CA MET A 1 -21.59 -11.45 1.45
C MET A 1 -20.09 -11.66 1.40
N MET A 2 -19.37 -10.88 0.61
CA MET A 2 -17.91 -11.00 0.52
C MET A 2 -17.29 -10.06 1.58
N ALA A 3 -16.39 -10.55 2.42
CA ALA A 3 -15.99 -9.86 3.65
C ALA A 3 -14.74 -8.98 3.47
N ASP A 4 -14.74 -7.83 4.14
CA ASP A 4 -13.60 -6.94 4.27
C ASP A 4 -12.48 -7.56 5.09
N LYS A 5 -11.26 -7.01 4.95
CA LYS A 5 -10.04 -7.57 5.53
C LYS A 5 -9.22 -6.50 6.24
N LYS A 6 -8.62 -6.89 7.37
CA LYS A 6 -7.66 -6.07 8.13
C LYS A 6 -6.34 -6.82 8.26
N GLU A 7 -5.24 -6.20 7.85
CA GLU A 7 -3.90 -6.79 7.93
C GLU A 7 -2.96 -5.92 8.78
N ARG A 8 -1.99 -6.58 9.42
CA ARG A 8 -0.91 -5.91 10.16
C ARG A 8 0.43 -6.29 9.56
N ARG A 9 1.12 -5.32 8.97
CA ARG A 9 2.45 -5.48 8.38
C ARG A 9 3.18 -4.15 8.42
N LEU A 10 4.33 -4.07 9.08
CA LEU A 10 5.08 -2.81 9.15
C LEU A 10 6.10 -2.77 8.01
N PHE A 11 6.17 -1.61 7.33
CA PHE A 11 7.25 -1.25 6.42
C PHE A 11 7.88 0.04 6.95
N VAL A 12 9.21 0.14 6.89
CA VAL A 12 9.91 1.40 7.16
C VAL A 12 10.02 2.24 5.88
N LEU A 13 10.38 3.52 5.99
CA LEU A 13 10.39 4.46 4.85
C LEU A 13 11.26 4.00 3.67
N SER A 14 12.35 3.27 3.93
CA SER A 14 13.21 2.72 2.89
C SER A 14 12.60 1.52 2.16
N GLU A 15 11.54 0.91 2.71
CA GLU A 15 10.85 -0.27 2.17
C GLU A 15 9.58 0.10 1.39
N TYR A 16 9.51 1.33 0.86
CA TYR A 16 8.31 1.83 0.19
C TYR A 16 7.98 1.07 -1.10
N GLU A 17 8.98 0.51 -1.79
CA GLU A 17 8.77 -0.31 -2.99
C GLU A 17 8.16 -1.67 -2.62
N GLU A 18 8.59 -2.26 -1.50
CA GLU A 18 8.04 -3.49 -0.94
C GLU A 18 6.60 -3.28 -0.45
N GLU A 19 6.32 -2.12 0.16
CA GLU A 19 4.96 -1.72 0.54
C GLU A 19 4.07 -1.56 -0.70
N GLU A 20 4.52 -0.85 -1.75
CA GLU A 20 3.82 -0.71 -3.02
C GLU A 20 3.48 -2.07 -3.63
N GLN A 21 4.47 -2.98 -3.69
CA GLN A 21 4.29 -4.32 -4.24
C GLN A 21 3.31 -5.16 -3.40
N TYR A 22 3.38 -5.07 -2.07
CA TYR A 22 2.42 -5.73 -1.19
C TYR A 22 0.99 -5.26 -1.43
N LEU A 23 0.76 -3.94 -1.53
CA LEU A 23 -0.56 -3.37 -1.77
C LEU A 23 -1.09 -3.73 -3.17
N ARG A 24 -0.22 -3.78 -4.19
CA ARG A 24 -0.56 -4.27 -5.53
C ARG A 24 -1.00 -5.73 -5.51
N ASP A 25 -0.27 -6.59 -4.80
CA ASP A 25 -0.63 -8.01 -4.69
C ASP A 25 -1.94 -8.23 -3.92
N MET A 26 -2.28 -7.35 -2.98
CA MET A 26 -3.59 -7.33 -2.34
C MET A 26 -4.70 -6.95 -3.33
N ALA A 27 -4.49 -5.93 -4.16
CA ALA A 27 -5.44 -5.53 -5.20
C ALA A 27 -5.68 -6.67 -6.22
N ARG A 28 -4.62 -7.37 -6.63
CA ARG A 28 -4.69 -8.56 -7.50
C ARG A 28 -5.44 -9.73 -6.89
N LYS A 29 -5.56 -9.78 -5.56
CA LYS A 29 -6.38 -10.76 -4.82
C LYS A 29 -7.82 -10.28 -4.59
N GLY A 30 -8.19 -9.13 -5.14
CA GLY A 30 -9.50 -8.50 -4.97
C GLY A 30 -9.68 -7.86 -3.59
N TYR A 31 -8.60 -7.27 -3.05
CA TYR A 31 -8.64 -6.50 -1.80
C TYR A 31 -8.04 -5.11 -2.07
N LEU A 32 -8.91 -4.10 -2.15
CA LEU A 32 -8.49 -2.72 -2.39
C LEU A 32 -8.27 -2.00 -1.08
N LEU A 33 -7.15 -1.28 -0.98
CA LEU A 33 -6.83 -0.50 0.19
C LEU A 33 -7.87 0.62 0.33
N GLU A 34 -8.51 0.69 1.50
CA GLU A 34 -9.48 1.73 1.83
C GLU A 34 -8.84 2.80 2.73
N LYS A 35 -8.09 2.37 3.75
CA LYS A 35 -7.39 3.28 4.67
C LYS A 35 -6.27 2.59 5.44
N VAL A 36 -5.38 3.42 5.97
CA VAL A 36 -4.35 3.06 6.95
C VAL A 36 -4.63 3.84 8.22
N THR A 37 -4.78 3.16 9.37
CA THR A 37 -5.16 3.84 10.64
C THR A 37 -3.99 4.02 11.61
N LEU A 38 -2.97 3.18 11.50
CA LEU A 38 -1.71 3.25 12.24
C LEU A 38 -0.60 2.75 11.29
N PRO A 39 0.67 3.08 11.54
CA PRO A 39 1.78 2.50 10.77
C PRO A 39 1.64 0.97 10.70
N GLY A 40 1.53 0.46 9.47
CA GLY A 40 1.37 -0.97 9.19
C GLY A 40 0.00 -1.59 9.48
N VAL A 41 -1.06 -0.80 9.72
CA VAL A 41 -2.43 -1.31 9.90
C VAL A 41 -3.31 -0.91 8.71
N TYR A 42 -3.51 -1.86 7.79
CA TYR A 42 -4.25 -1.68 6.54
C TYR A 42 -5.66 -2.23 6.64
N HIS A 43 -6.61 -1.47 6.10
CA HIS A 43 -8.01 -1.86 5.95
C HIS A 43 -8.31 -2.00 4.48
N PHE A 44 -8.82 -3.17 4.09
CA PHE A 44 -9.14 -3.49 2.71
C PHE A 44 -10.63 -3.77 2.55
N ARG A 45 -11.21 -3.18 1.51
CA ARG A 45 -12.53 -3.56 1.02
C ARG A 45 -12.42 -4.71 0.03
N LYS A 46 -13.36 -5.66 0.07
CA LYS A 46 -13.41 -6.69 -0.98
C LYS A 46 -13.86 -6.07 -2.31
N ALA A 47 -13.20 -6.46 -3.40
CA ALA A 47 -13.51 -6.04 -4.76
C ALA A 47 -13.15 -7.15 -5.76
N GLU A 48 -13.42 -6.91 -7.05
CA GLU A 48 -12.87 -7.72 -8.13
C GLU A 48 -11.33 -7.58 -8.18
N PRO A 49 -10.60 -8.65 -8.49
CA PRO A 49 -9.16 -8.59 -8.77
C PRO A 49 -8.81 -7.50 -9.77
N VAL A 50 -7.87 -6.63 -9.43
CA VAL A 50 -7.39 -5.57 -10.32
C VAL A 50 -5.90 -5.33 -10.11
N ASP A 51 -5.21 -4.98 -11.18
CA ASP A 51 -3.80 -4.58 -11.14
C ASP A 51 -3.69 -3.08 -10.81
N MET A 52 -3.76 -2.75 -9.51
CA MET A 52 -3.68 -1.38 -9.02
C MET A 52 -2.37 -1.15 -8.25
N VAL A 53 -1.69 -0.04 -8.57
CA VAL A 53 -0.44 0.36 -7.94
C VAL A 53 -0.69 1.57 -7.04
N TYR A 54 -0.27 1.49 -5.78
CA TYR A 54 -0.38 2.58 -4.80
C TYR A 54 0.97 3.24 -4.64
N ARG A 55 1.12 4.47 -5.15
CA ARG A 55 2.36 5.24 -5.03
C ARG A 55 2.20 6.33 -3.98
N LEU A 56 3.22 6.46 -3.14
CA LEU A 56 3.37 7.64 -2.30
C LEU A 56 3.73 8.82 -3.20
N ASP A 57 2.90 9.85 -3.19
CA ASP A 57 3.24 11.11 -3.83
C ASP A 57 4.12 11.91 -2.86
N PHE A 58 5.41 11.92 -3.13
CA PHE A 58 6.37 12.69 -2.35
C PHE A 58 6.47 14.12 -2.90
N PRO A 59 6.34 15.13 -2.04
CA PRO A 59 6.68 16.50 -2.40
C PRO A 59 8.09 16.59 -2.97
N ASP A 60 8.34 17.51 -3.91
CA ASP A 60 9.62 17.60 -4.61
C ASP A 60 10.82 17.83 -3.68
N TYR A 61 10.61 18.52 -2.55
CA TYR A 61 11.66 18.70 -1.55
C TYR A 61 12.09 17.37 -0.90
N VAL A 62 11.18 16.39 -0.76
CA VAL A 62 11.50 15.04 -0.28
C VAL A 62 12.21 14.25 -1.37
N LYS A 63 11.77 14.36 -2.63
CA LYS A 63 12.42 13.67 -3.76
C LYS A 63 13.91 14.01 -3.87
N ASN A 64 14.28 15.26 -3.58
CA ASN A 64 15.68 15.72 -3.60
C ASN A 64 16.52 15.19 -2.42
N MET A 65 15.88 14.75 -1.33
CA MET A 65 16.53 14.15 -0.15
C MET A 65 16.61 12.62 -0.23
N MET A 66 15.86 12.00 -1.16
CA MET A 66 15.89 10.56 -1.35
C MET A 66 17.19 10.13 -2.05
N PRO A 67 17.82 9.02 -1.61
CA PRO A 67 18.99 8.49 -2.28
C PRO A 67 18.63 8.15 -3.72
N LYS A 68 19.37 8.73 -4.67
CA LYS A 68 19.23 8.34 -6.08
C LYS A 68 19.85 6.96 -6.25
N LYS A 69 19.06 6.01 -6.73
CA LYS A 69 19.54 4.70 -7.17
C LYS A 69 20.51 4.85 -8.33
#